data_AF-H8MH59-F1
#
_entry.id   AF-H8MH59-F1
#
_cell.length_a   1.000
_cell.length_b   1.000
_cell.length_c   1.000
_cell.angle_alpha   90.00
_cell.angle_beta   90.00
_cell.angle_gamma   90.00
#
_symmetry.space_group_name_H-M   'P 1'
#
loop_
_entity.id
_entity.type
_entity.pdbx_description
1 polymer ?
#
loop_
_entity_poly.entity_id
_entity_poly.type
_entity_poly.pdbx_seq_one_letter_code
_entity_poly.pdbx_strand_id
1 'polypeptide(L)'
;MTMGAVWLATWLALGSADMKWEPQASGTTVRLRGVSAVDGRVAWASGDKGTVVRTTDGGKTWTRAPVPDAEGLDFRDVDAFSDRTAYVLSIGAGDKSRIYKTTDGGAHWTLQFTNTMPGAFFNGMAFWDEQHGIAFSDPVDRHFVVITTEDGGATWKPVPQGALPAALEGEAGFAASGTSIAVYGKSHVWFGLGGSIARVLHSADGGKTWGIAPTPLATGEGAGVFSLYFWSPMAGVAVGGNYKQPEVATGNAALTLDAGKRKWTVPEKAPGGYRSCVAPLTRERKMWLVAVGPTGSDVSKDAGRTWEPLDPTGFHAVSTPPRARDTAWAVGEEGRIAKLVFASAAPAPKQP
;
A
#
# COMPACT_ATOMS: atom_id res chain seq x y z
N MET A 1 -24.56 -0.51 -54.79
CA MET A 1 -24.22 -0.04 -53.43
C MET A 1 -23.57 -1.18 -52.69
N THR A 2 -22.24 -1.23 -52.68
CA THR A 2 -21.44 -2.25 -51.99
C THR A 2 -21.08 -1.72 -50.60
N MET A 3 -21.63 -2.34 -49.55
CA MET A 3 -21.25 -2.05 -48.16
C MET A 3 -19.85 -2.61 -47.91
N GLY A 4 -18.89 -1.71 -47.68
CA GLY A 4 -17.57 -2.05 -47.18
C GLY A 4 -17.66 -2.40 -45.69
N ALA A 5 -17.16 -3.58 -45.33
CA ALA A 5 -16.96 -3.98 -43.95
C ALA A 5 -15.79 -3.18 -43.36
N VAL A 6 -16.07 -2.34 -42.36
CA VAL A 6 -15.06 -1.69 -41.54
C VAL A 6 -14.57 -2.71 -40.51
N TRP A 7 -13.33 -3.15 -40.65
CA TRP A 7 -12.65 -3.94 -39.63
C TRP A 7 -12.26 -3.00 -38.48
N LEU A 8 -12.94 -3.16 -37.34
CA LEU A 8 -12.53 -2.52 -36.08
C LEU A 8 -11.28 -3.26 -35.58
N ALA A 9 -10.10 -2.70 -35.83
CA ALA A 9 -8.87 -3.19 -35.23
C ALA A 9 -8.90 -2.88 -33.72
N THR A 10 -9.21 -3.89 -32.91
CA THR A 10 -9.07 -3.82 -31.46
C THR A 10 -7.57 -3.83 -31.16
N TRP A 11 -7.04 -2.70 -30.67
CA TRP A 11 -5.70 -2.66 -30.13
C TRP A 11 -5.71 -3.42 -28.80
N LEU A 12 -5.39 -4.72 -28.84
CA LEU A 12 -4.89 -5.42 -27.67
C LEU A 12 -3.57 -4.74 -27.31
N ALA A 13 -3.60 -3.85 -26.31
CA ALA A 13 -2.40 -3.48 -25.59
C ALA A 13 -1.86 -4.78 -25.00
N LEU A 14 -0.84 -5.36 -25.64
CA LEU A 14 -0.05 -6.42 -25.08
C LEU A 14 0.57 -5.84 -23.80
N GLY A 15 -0.03 -6.13 -22.65
CA GLY A 15 0.64 -5.99 -21.36
C GLY A 15 1.98 -6.72 -21.44
N SER A 16 2.95 -6.32 -20.61
CA SER A 16 4.29 -6.92 -20.65
C SER A 16 4.17 -8.46 -20.70
N ALA A 17 4.51 -9.08 -21.84
CA ALA A 17 4.18 -10.48 -22.15
C ALA A 17 4.81 -11.50 -21.18
N ASP A 18 5.68 -11.02 -20.29
CA ASP A 18 6.51 -11.79 -19.38
C ASP A 18 6.02 -11.79 -17.92
N MET A 19 4.90 -11.12 -17.59
CA MET A 19 4.36 -11.01 -16.22
C MET A 19 2.85 -11.18 -16.19
N LYS A 20 2.33 -11.95 -15.24
CA LYS A 20 0.88 -12.09 -15.01
C LYS A 20 0.55 -12.35 -13.54
N TRP A 21 -0.66 -12.01 -13.14
CA TRP A 21 -1.21 -12.40 -11.85
C TRP A 21 -1.78 -13.81 -11.90
N GLU A 22 -1.31 -14.70 -11.02
CA GLU A 22 -1.86 -16.03 -10.83
C GLU A 22 -2.83 -16.02 -9.64
N PRO A 23 -4.14 -16.26 -9.87
CA PRO A 23 -5.14 -16.29 -8.80
C PRO A 23 -4.84 -17.37 -7.75
N GLN A 24 -5.23 -17.11 -6.51
CA GLN A 24 -5.07 -18.02 -5.37
C GLN A 24 -6.40 -18.17 -4.64
N ALA A 25 -6.65 -19.36 -4.08
CA ALA A 25 -7.85 -19.60 -3.29
C ALA A 25 -7.65 -19.09 -1.85
N SER A 26 -8.29 -17.97 -1.51
CA SER A 26 -8.15 -17.33 -0.19
C SER A 26 -8.99 -17.99 0.92
N GLY A 27 -10.02 -18.76 0.57
CA GLY A 27 -10.97 -19.33 1.52
C GLY A 27 -11.96 -18.31 2.12
N THR A 28 -12.12 -17.15 1.49
CA THR A 28 -13.08 -16.13 1.89
C THR A 28 -13.62 -15.38 0.67
N THR A 29 -14.74 -14.68 0.85
CA THR A 29 -15.36 -13.80 -0.17
C THR A 29 -15.39 -12.34 0.29
N VAL A 30 -14.88 -12.03 1.48
CA VAL A 30 -14.80 -10.65 1.96
C VAL A 30 -13.78 -9.86 1.16
N ARG A 31 -13.93 -8.54 1.09
CA ARG A 31 -12.93 -7.67 0.48
C ARG A 31 -11.65 -7.73 1.30
N LEU A 32 -10.55 -8.11 0.66
CA LEU A 32 -9.22 -8.06 1.24
C LEU A 32 -8.58 -6.73 0.88
N ARG A 33 -8.03 -6.05 1.89
CA ARG A 33 -7.61 -4.65 1.85
C ARG A 33 -6.14 -4.48 2.20
N GLY A 34 -5.59 -5.28 3.09
CA GLY A 34 -4.16 -5.25 3.43
C GLY A 34 -3.45 -6.52 2.97
N VAL A 35 -2.17 -6.40 2.60
CA VAL A 35 -1.31 -7.56 2.33
C VAL A 35 0.12 -7.26 2.74
N SER A 36 0.76 -8.20 3.44
CA SER A 36 2.15 -8.12 3.85
C SER A 36 2.89 -9.41 3.48
N ALA A 37 3.81 -9.29 2.54
CA ALA A 37 4.67 -10.37 2.11
C ALA A 37 5.93 -10.41 2.97
N VAL A 38 6.15 -11.53 3.67
CA VAL A 38 7.35 -11.72 4.49
C VAL A 38 8.47 -12.28 3.63
N ASP A 39 8.16 -13.33 2.86
CA ASP A 39 9.05 -13.97 1.88
C ASP A 39 8.24 -14.64 0.74
N GLY A 40 8.90 -15.45 -0.10
CA GLY A 40 8.25 -16.13 -1.22
C GLY A 40 7.24 -17.21 -0.82
N ARG A 41 7.24 -17.62 0.45
CA ARG A 41 6.40 -18.65 1.07
C ARG A 41 5.37 -18.10 2.05
N VAL A 42 5.72 -17.04 2.78
CA VAL A 42 4.92 -16.48 3.87
C VAL A 42 4.34 -15.13 3.47
N ALA A 43 3.02 -15.01 3.56
CA ALA A 43 2.30 -13.76 3.40
C ALA A 43 1.03 -13.74 4.24
N TRP A 44 0.64 -12.54 4.66
CA TRP A 44 -0.58 -12.27 5.40
C TRP A 44 -1.47 -11.32 4.59
N ALA A 45 -2.77 -11.48 4.71
CA ALA A 45 -3.75 -10.56 4.16
C ALA A 45 -4.85 -10.27 5.18
N SER A 46 -5.33 -9.03 5.18
CA SER A 46 -6.38 -8.56 6.08
C SER A 46 -7.50 -7.88 5.29
N GLY A 47 -8.70 -7.79 5.87
CA GLY A 47 -9.82 -7.16 5.18
C GLY A 47 -11.02 -6.90 6.06
N ASP A 48 -12.16 -6.75 5.38
CA ASP A 48 -13.44 -6.45 6.01
C ASP A 48 -13.88 -7.53 7.01
N LYS A 49 -14.78 -7.16 7.92
CA LYS A 49 -15.40 -8.07 8.91
C LYS A 49 -14.38 -8.83 9.78
N GLY A 50 -13.32 -8.15 10.18
CA GLY A 50 -12.27 -8.70 11.05
C GLY A 50 -11.43 -9.79 10.41
N THR A 51 -11.45 -9.92 9.08
CA THR A 51 -10.84 -11.06 8.40
C THR A 51 -9.32 -10.91 8.32
N VAL A 52 -8.61 -11.94 8.76
CA VAL A 52 -7.18 -12.12 8.52
C VAL A 52 -6.93 -13.53 8.01
N VAL A 53 -6.13 -13.66 6.96
CA VAL A 53 -5.69 -14.93 6.38
C VAL A 53 -4.17 -14.93 6.17
N ARG A 54 -3.56 -16.12 6.22
CA ARG A 54 -2.12 -16.30 6.05
C ARG A 54 -1.79 -17.54 5.24
N THR A 55 -0.74 -17.46 4.44
CA THR A 55 -0.05 -18.61 3.83
C THR A 55 1.36 -18.79 4.40
N THR A 56 1.84 -20.04 4.44
CA THR A 56 3.24 -20.41 4.78
C THR A 56 3.86 -21.37 3.76
N ASP A 57 3.11 -21.68 2.70
CA ASP A 57 3.47 -22.64 1.65
C ASP A 57 3.54 -22.00 0.26
N GLY A 58 3.65 -20.67 0.22
CA GLY A 58 3.79 -19.89 -1.00
C GLY A 58 2.50 -19.75 -1.78
N GLY A 59 1.37 -19.67 -1.07
CA GLY A 59 0.02 -19.40 -1.56
C GLY A 59 -0.79 -20.63 -1.96
N LYS A 60 -0.21 -21.83 -1.85
CA LYS A 60 -0.93 -23.07 -2.15
C LYS A 60 -2.15 -23.22 -1.24
N THR A 61 -2.00 -22.83 0.03
CA THR A 61 -3.12 -22.74 0.98
C THR A 61 -3.09 -21.42 1.74
N TRP A 62 -4.28 -20.88 1.99
CA TRP A 62 -4.53 -19.73 2.86
C TRP A 62 -5.38 -20.18 4.04
N THR A 63 -4.92 -19.88 5.24
CA THR A 63 -5.52 -20.28 6.51
C THR A 63 -6.02 -19.05 7.26
N ARG A 64 -7.19 -19.15 7.91
CA ARG A 64 -7.75 -18.05 8.71
C ARG A 64 -6.96 -17.88 10.01
N ALA A 65 -6.79 -16.62 10.42
CA ALA A 65 -6.15 -16.20 11.66
C ALA A 65 -7.10 -15.28 12.44
N PRO A 66 -8.19 -15.80 13.03
CA PRO A 66 -9.30 -15.00 13.54
C PRO A 66 -8.85 -14.07 14.68
N VAL A 67 -9.28 -12.80 14.61
CA VAL A 67 -9.12 -11.83 15.70
C VAL A 67 -10.41 -11.85 16.55
N PRO A 68 -10.34 -12.06 17.87
CA PRO A 68 -11.52 -12.08 18.72
C PRO A 68 -12.32 -10.77 18.67
N ASP A 69 -13.66 -10.89 18.65
CA ASP A 69 -14.63 -9.78 18.70
C ASP A 69 -14.40 -8.69 17.63
N ALA A 70 -13.92 -9.09 16.45
CA ALA A 70 -13.54 -8.19 15.36
C ALA A 70 -14.51 -8.20 14.17
N GLU A 71 -15.63 -8.90 14.24
CA GLU A 71 -16.59 -9.07 13.12
C GLU A 71 -17.16 -7.73 12.61
N GLY A 72 -17.19 -6.71 13.48
CA GLY A 72 -17.62 -5.34 13.15
C GLY A 72 -16.49 -4.40 12.73
N LEU A 73 -15.25 -4.88 12.63
CA LEU A 73 -14.06 -4.10 12.27
C LEU A 73 -13.64 -4.34 10.83
N ASP A 74 -13.02 -3.35 10.20
CA ASP A 74 -12.41 -3.51 8.88
C ASP A 74 -10.89 -3.32 9.00
N PHE A 75 -10.13 -4.41 8.85
CA PHE A 75 -8.66 -4.37 8.91
C PHE A 75 -8.07 -3.90 7.58
N ARG A 76 -7.70 -2.62 7.52
CA ARG A 76 -7.14 -2.00 6.30
C ARG A 76 -5.63 -2.09 6.21
N ASP A 77 -4.95 -2.54 7.26
CA ASP A 77 -3.51 -2.57 7.28
C ASP A 77 -3.04 -3.83 8.03
N VAL A 78 -1.97 -4.41 7.50
CA VAL A 78 -1.27 -5.56 8.07
C VAL A 78 0.22 -5.37 7.85
N ASP A 79 1.00 -5.49 8.93
CA ASP A 79 2.46 -5.49 8.88
C ASP A 79 2.98 -6.77 9.53
N ALA A 80 3.64 -7.62 8.74
CA ALA A 80 4.06 -8.95 9.15
C ALA A 80 5.58 -9.09 9.10
N PHE A 81 6.14 -9.67 10.15
CA PHE A 81 7.58 -9.87 10.30
C PHE A 81 8.02 -11.32 10.09
N SER A 82 7.10 -12.26 10.32
CA SER A 82 7.34 -13.68 10.14
C SER A 82 6.02 -14.42 9.87
N ASP A 83 6.12 -15.75 9.79
CA ASP A 83 4.93 -16.60 9.84
C ASP A 83 4.23 -16.55 11.20
N ARG A 84 4.91 -16.07 12.25
CA ARG A 84 4.38 -16.02 13.62
C ARG A 84 3.97 -14.63 14.09
N THR A 85 4.68 -13.59 13.66
CA THR A 85 4.50 -12.22 14.16
C THR A 85 3.89 -11.34 13.10
N ALA A 86 2.73 -10.74 13.43
CA ALA A 86 2.05 -9.77 12.59
C ALA A 86 1.22 -8.79 13.43
N TYR A 87 1.00 -7.61 12.86
CA TYR A 87 0.12 -6.57 13.37
C TYR A 87 -1.01 -6.35 12.38
N VAL A 88 -2.20 -6.00 12.86
CA VAL A 88 -3.30 -5.51 12.03
C VAL A 88 -3.88 -4.24 12.63
N LEU A 89 -4.25 -3.29 11.75
CA LEU A 89 -4.94 -2.06 12.15
C LEU A 89 -6.32 -2.00 11.52
N SER A 90 -7.34 -1.83 12.38
CA SER A 90 -8.71 -1.56 11.96
C SER A 90 -8.95 -0.07 11.84
N ILE A 91 -9.81 0.30 10.90
CA ILE A 91 -10.21 1.69 10.68
C ILE A 91 -11.62 1.95 11.23
N GLY A 92 -11.92 3.22 11.45
CA GLY A 92 -13.25 3.68 11.86
C GLY A 92 -13.16 4.82 12.86
N ALA A 93 -14.25 5.56 13.02
CA ALA A 93 -14.33 6.63 13.99
C ALA A 93 -14.22 6.08 15.43
N GLY A 94 -13.55 6.83 16.30
CA GLY A 94 -13.44 6.51 17.72
C GLY A 94 -12.82 5.14 17.96
N ASP A 95 -13.47 4.33 18.80
CA ASP A 95 -12.96 3.05 19.31
C ASP A 95 -12.86 1.93 18.25
N LYS A 96 -13.36 2.17 17.03
CA LYS A 96 -13.20 1.24 15.90
C LYS A 96 -11.78 1.23 15.34
N SER A 97 -11.02 2.31 15.52
CA SER A 97 -9.59 2.32 15.20
C SER A 97 -8.81 1.59 16.30
N ARG A 98 -8.27 0.41 15.97
CA ARG A 98 -7.57 -0.48 16.90
C ARG A 98 -6.34 -1.09 16.25
N ILE A 99 -5.35 -1.44 17.06
CA ILE A 99 -4.17 -2.20 16.63
C ILE A 99 -4.12 -3.51 17.42
N TYR A 100 -3.96 -4.61 16.72
CA TYR A 100 -3.80 -5.94 17.31
C TYR A 100 -2.44 -6.52 16.89
N LYS A 101 -1.86 -7.36 17.74
CA LYS A 101 -0.61 -8.09 17.49
C LYS A 101 -0.79 -9.58 17.75
N THR A 102 -0.17 -10.40 16.92
CA THR A 102 0.05 -11.83 17.19
C THR A 102 1.54 -12.15 17.19
N THR A 103 1.93 -13.20 17.92
CA THR A 103 3.30 -13.75 17.96
C THR A 103 3.33 -15.29 17.85
N ASP A 104 2.16 -15.90 17.64
CA ASP A 104 1.97 -17.34 17.50
C ASP A 104 1.27 -17.71 16.19
N GLY A 105 1.37 -16.81 15.22
CA GLY A 105 0.85 -17.06 13.90
C GLY A 105 -0.66 -16.92 13.81
N GLY A 106 -1.23 -16.01 14.59
CA GLY A 106 -2.65 -15.67 14.53
C GLY A 106 -3.55 -16.69 15.23
N ALA A 107 -2.97 -17.55 16.07
CA ALA A 107 -3.74 -18.39 16.98
C ALA A 107 -4.31 -17.54 18.12
N HIS A 108 -3.54 -16.55 18.60
CA HIS A 108 -4.01 -15.53 19.54
C HIS A 108 -3.60 -14.14 19.07
N TRP A 109 -4.47 -13.17 19.34
CA TRP A 109 -4.25 -11.76 19.08
C TRP A 109 -4.43 -10.95 20.37
N THR A 110 -3.51 -10.04 20.62
CA THR A 110 -3.55 -9.12 21.75
C THR A 110 -3.85 -7.71 21.25
N LEU A 111 -4.91 -7.10 21.77
CA LEU A 111 -5.23 -5.69 21.53
C LEU A 111 -4.14 -4.80 22.13
N GLN A 112 -3.43 -4.06 21.27
CA GLN A 112 -2.32 -3.18 21.63
C GLN A 112 -2.79 -1.72 21.83
N PHE A 113 -3.79 -1.30 21.06
CA PHE A 113 -4.27 0.08 21.05
C PHE A 113 -5.75 0.14 20.70
N THR A 114 -6.48 1.04 21.36
CA THR A 114 -7.81 1.48 20.97
C THR A 114 -7.83 2.99 20.96
N ASN A 115 -8.26 3.58 19.86
CA ASN A 115 -8.43 5.01 19.77
C ASN A 115 -9.55 5.48 20.70
N THR A 116 -9.23 6.40 21.61
CA THR A 116 -10.19 7.01 22.52
C THR A 116 -10.57 8.43 22.11
N MET A 117 -10.02 8.95 21.01
CA MET A 117 -10.30 10.29 20.50
C MET A 117 -11.44 10.22 19.46
N PRO A 118 -12.65 10.76 19.75
CA PRO A 118 -13.83 10.55 18.90
C PRO A 118 -13.68 11.01 17.44
N GLY A 119 -12.90 12.07 17.19
CA GLY A 119 -12.66 12.60 15.84
C GLY A 119 -11.50 11.94 15.09
N ALA A 120 -10.68 11.12 15.76
CA ALA A 120 -9.55 10.48 15.12
C ALA A 120 -9.99 9.25 14.31
N PHE A 121 -9.33 9.06 13.18
CA PHE A 121 -9.52 7.96 12.25
C PHE A 121 -8.15 7.50 11.78
N PHE A 122 -7.64 6.41 12.33
CA PHE A 122 -6.29 5.93 11.99
C PHE A 122 -6.27 5.30 10.59
N ASN A 123 -5.44 5.83 9.71
CA ASN A 123 -5.41 5.47 8.28
C ASN A 123 -4.38 4.38 7.96
N GLY A 124 -3.27 4.34 8.70
CA GLY A 124 -2.19 3.39 8.45
C GLY A 124 -1.18 3.37 9.57
N MET A 125 -0.43 2.27 9.61
CA MET A 125 0.71 2.04 10.48
C MET A 125 1.90 1.54 9.66
N ALA A 126 3.10 1.77 10.17
CA ALA A 126 4.32 1.22 9.59
C ALA A 126 5.35 1.00 10.69
N PHE A 127 6.24 0.03 10.48
CA PHE A 127 7.28 -0.30 11.44
C PHE A 127 8.68 -0.23 10.82
N TRP A 128 9.60 0.42 11.52
CA TRP A 128 11.02 0.38 11.15
C TRP A 128 11.64 -0.98 11.48
N ASP A 129 11.17 -1.60 12.55
CA ASP A 129 11.49 -2.95 13.01
C ASP A 129 10.38 -3.46 13.97
N GLU A 130 10.52 -4.68 14.50
CA GLU A 130 9.51 -5.29 15.37
C GLU A 130 9.21 -4.53 16.67
N GLN A 131 10.09 -3.61 17.08
CA GLN A 131 9.98 -2.83 18.32
C GLN A 131 9.52 -1.39 18.09
N HIS A 132 9.89 -0.80 16.95
CA HIS A 132 9.64 0.60 16.65
C HIS A 132 8.61 0.75 15.53
N GLY A 133 7.47 1.37 15.87
CA GLY A 133 6.36 1.57 14.95
C GLY A 133 5.72 2.94 15.08
N ILE A 134 4.95 3.31 14.07
CA ILE A 134 4.25 4.58 13.96
C ILE A 134 2.91 4.37 13.28
N ALA A 135 1.87 5.07 13.75
CA ALA A 135 0.56 5.10 13.10
C ALA A 135 0.04 6.53 13.06
N PHE A 136 -0.72 6.86 12.01
CA PHE A 136 -1.27 8.20 11.81
C PHE A 136 -2.77 8.16 11.56
N SER A 137 -3.43 9.24 11.96
CA SER A 137 -4.86 9.48 11.80
C SER A 137 -5.13 10.72 10.96
N ASP A 138 -6.37 10.82 10.50
CA ASP A 138 -6.94 12.09 10.04
C ASP A 138 -6.79 13.19 11.12
N PRO A 139 -6.74 14.46 10.70
CA PRO A 139 -6.66 15.58 11.64
C PRO A 139 -7.90 15.71 12.51
N VAL A 140 -7.70 16.04 13.78
CA VAL A 140 -8.75 16.50 14.72
C VAL A 140 -8.47 17.96 15.04
N ASP A 141 -9.47 18.82 14.82
CA ASP A 141 -9.35 20.27 15.01
C ASP A 141 -8.11 20.87 14.30
N ARG A 142 -7.84 20.41 13.07
CA ARG A 142 -6.68 20.75 12.23
C ARG A 142 -5.31 20.30 12.77
N HIS A 143 -5.27 19.35 13.69
CA HIS A 143 -4.02 18.76 14.19
C HIS A 143 -3.95 17.29 13.79
N PHE A 144 -2.91 16.91 13.05
CA PHE A 144 -2.63 15.50 12.76
C PHE A 144 -2.38 14.74 14.05
N VAL A 145 -3.00 13.58 14.19
CA VAL A 145 -2.81 12.68 15.32
C VAL A 145 -1.88 11.57 14.88
N VAL A 146 -0.72 11.48 15.53
CA VAL A 146 0.30 10.45 15.29
C VAL A 146 0.65 9.80 16.61
N ILE A 147 0.80 8.48 16.60
CA ILE A 147 1.26 7.69 17.75
C ILE A 147 2.48 6.87 17.36
N THR A 148 3.38 6.66 18.31
CA THR A 148 4.56 5.79 18.13
C THR A 148 4.63 4.73 19.22
N THR A 149 5.28 3.63 18.90
CA THR A 149 5.67 2.59 19.87
C THR A 149 7.18 2.38 19.80
N GLU A 150 7.78 2.08 20.95
CA GLU A 150 9.21 1.75 21.11
C GLU A 150 9.39 0.37 21.78
N ASP A 151 8.29 -0.34 22.05
CA ASP A 151 8.22 -1.60 22.79
C ASP A 151 7.38 -2.66 22.05
N GLY A 152 7.35 -2.57 20.72
CA GLY A 152 6.70 -3.55 19.86
C GLY A 152 5.18 -3.55 20.02
N GLY A 153 4.60 -2.37 20.22
CA GLY A 153 3.18 -2.13 20.33
C GLY A 153 2.61 -2.26 21.74
N ALA A 154 3.39 -2.70 22.74
CA ALA A 154 2.90 -2.87 24.11
C ALA A 154 2.38 -1.55 24.69
N THR A 155 3.02 -0.43 24.30
CA THR A 155 2.51 0.92 24.52
C THR A 155 2.59 1.76 23.24
N TRP A 156 1.59 2.62 23.07
CA TRP A 156 1.54 3.61 22.00
C TRP A 156 1.41 5.00 22.61
N LYS A 157 2.32 5.90 22.26
CA LYS A 157 2.42 7.26 22.81
C LYS A 157 2.12 8.28 21.73
N PRO A 158 1.32 9.32 22.02
CA PRO A 158 1.08 10.39 21.05
C PRO A 158 2.36 11.20 20.81
N VAL A 159 2.60 11.54 19.54
CA VAL A 159 3.54 12.60 19.18
C VAL A 159 2.94 13.94 19.62
N PRO A 160 3.69 14.81 20.33
CA PRO A 160 3.16 16.06 20.86
C PRO A 160 2.50 16.95 19.80
N GLN A 161 1.36 17.54 20.17
CA GLN A 161 0.68 18.54 19.34
C GLN A 161 1.62 19.72 19.08
N GLY A 162 1.75 20.11 17.81
CA GLY A 162 2.69 21.16 17.35
C GLY A 162 4.00 20.64 16.76
N ALA A 163 4.31 19.34 16.89
CA ALA A 163 5.43 18.72 16.16
C ALA A 163 5.17 18.61 14.65
N LEU A 164 3.88 18.52 14.28
CA LEU A 164 3.42 18.45 12.90
C LEU A 164 2.88 19.81 12.43
N PRO A 165 3.06 20.18 11.15
CA PRO A 165 2.38 21.32 10.54
C PRO A 165 0.86 21.23 10.68
N ALA A 166 0.17 22.37 10.73
CA ALA A 166 -1.29 22.39 10.77
C ALA A 166 -1.90 21.77 9.50
N ALA A 167 -2.98 21.02 9.69
CA ALA A 167 -3.78 20.51 8.58
C ALA A 167 -4.60 21.62 7.92
N LEU A 168 -4.83 21.48 6.62
CA LEU A 168 -5.75 22.34 5.88
C LEU A 168 -7.20 21.92 6.17
N GLU A 169 -8.14 22.80 5.88
CA GLU A 169 -9.56 22.46 5.96
C GLU A 169 -9.90 21.34 4.96
N GLY A 170 -10.56 20.28 5.44
CA GLY A 170 -10.92 19.11 4.65
C GLY A 170 -9.74 18.21 4.24
N GLU A 171 -8.54 18.43 4.79
CA GLU A 171 -7.40 17.56 4.56
C GLU A 171 -7.50 16.28 5.39
N ALA A 172 -7.18 15.15 4.76
CA ALA A 172 -7.25 13.83 5.36
C ALA A 172 -6.19 12.90 4.75
N GLY A 173 -5.90 11.83 5.48
CA GLY A 173 -5.17 10.67 4.96
C GLY A 173 -6.10 9.72 4.23
N PHE A 174 -5.53 8.64 3.72
CA PHE A 174 -6.30 7.56 3.11
C PHE A 174 -5.97 6.23 3.77
N ALA A 175 -6.99 5.49 4.19
CA ALA A 175 -6.91 4.08 4.59
C ALA A 175 -6.67 3.15 3.38
N ALA A 176 -5.59 3.44 2.68
CA ALA A 176 -5.14 2.84 1.42
C ALA A 176 -4.18 1.68 1.72
N SER A 177 -4.73 0.67 2.38
CA SER A 177 -4.06 -0.63 2.52
C SER A 177 -2.76 -0.60 3.34
N GLY A 178 -2.63 0.36 4.26
CA GLY A 178 -1.39 0.61 5.03
C GLY A 178 -0.28 1.32 4.26
N THR A 179 -0.46 1.59 2.97
CA THR A 179 0.64 2.07 2.12
C THR A 179 0.69 3.59 1.94
N SER A 180 -0.29 4.32 2.50
CA SER A 180 -0.27 5.78 2.57
C SER A 180 0.77 6.32 3.54
N ILE A 181 1.36 5.45 4.36
CA ILE A 181 2.54 5.70 5.20
C ILE A 181 3.70 4.80 4.73
N ALA A 182 4.92 5.34 4.76
CA ALA A 182 6.13 4.61 4.41
C ALA A 182 7.24 4.93 5.40
N VAL A 183 8.10 3.94 5.68
CA VAL A 183 9.29 4.10 6.52
C VAL A 183 10.55 3.67 5.77
N TYR A 184 11.68 4.25 6.15
CA TYR A 184 12.99 3.85 5.62
C TYR A 184 14.08 3.95 6.70
N GLY A 185 15.00 2.99 6.68
CA GLY A 185 16.08 2.92 7.65
C GLY A 185 15.54 2.80 9.07
N LYS A 186 16.04 3.63 10.00
CA LYS A 186 15.67 3.58 11.42
C LYS A 186 14.82 4.76 11.90
N SER A 187 14.56 5.74 11.03
CA SER A 187 14.02 7.02 11.47
C SER A 187 13.23 7.79 10.43
N HIS A 188 13.34 7.44 9.14
CA HIS A 188 12.58 8.15 8.13
C HIS A 188 11.16 7.62 8.09
N VAL A 189 10.19 8.52 8.05
CA VAL A 189 8.77 8.23 7.85
C VAL A 189 8.14 9.30 6.99
N TRP A 190 7.26 8.88 6.10
CA TRP A 190 6.43 9.74 5.27
C TRP A 190 4.98 9.31 5.37
N PHE A 191 4.04 10.24 5.31
CA PHE A 191 2.64 9.90 5.00
C PHE A 191 2.02 10.90 4.03
N GLY A 192 1.16 10.36 3.16
CA GLY A 192 0.49 11.08 2.09
C GLY A 192 -0.91 11.54 2.49
N LEU A 193 -1.31 12.68 1.94
CA LEU A 193 -2.58 13.35 2.23
C LEU A 193 -3.29 13.79 0.95
N GLY A 194 -4.58 14.09 1.08
CA GLY A 194 -5.43 14.67 0.05
C GLY A 194 -6.22 15.87 0.55
N GLY A 195 -7.22 16.30 -0.23
CA GLY A 195 -8.01 17.51 0.05
C GLY A 195 -7.69 18.63 -0.94
N SER A 196 -7.71 19.89 -0.50
CA SER A 196 -7.44 21.04 -1.39
C SER A 196 -6.06 21.01 -2.03
N ILE A 197 -5.08 20.36 -1.37
CA ILE A 197 -3.73 20.10 -1.87
C ILE A 197 -3.37 18.65 -1.54
N ALA A 198 -2.82 17.91 -2.50
CA ALA A 198 -2.18 16.62 -2.25
C ALA A 198 -0.74 16.85 -1.77
N ARG A 199 -0.42 16.49 -0.52
CA ARG A 199 0.88 16.76 0.08
C ARG A 199 1.42 15.58 0.88
N VAL A 200 2.73 15.56 1.09
CA VAL A 200 3.45 14.53 1.85
C VAL A 200 4.11 15.19 3.05
N LEU A 201 3.92 14.60 4.24
CA LEU A 201 4.70 14.92 5.42
C LEU A 201 5.91 14.00 5.48
N HIS A 202 7.03 14.53 5.96
CA HIS A 202 8.28 13.78 6.13
C HIS A 202 8.90 14.09 7.49
N SER A 203 9.26 13.05 8.23
CA SER A 203 10.17 13.13 9.37
C SER A 203 11.42 12.28 9.11
N ALA A 204 12.59 12.78 9.48
CA ALA A 204 13.86 12.07 9.39
C ALA A 204 14.38 11.57 10.75
N ASP A 205 13.65 11.85 11.84
CA ASP A 205 14.08 11.67 13.22
C ASP A 205 13.10 10.82 14.06
N GLY A 206 12.39 9.91 13.40
CA GLY A 206 11.47 8.96 14.04
C GLY A 206 10.12 9.59 14.41
N GLY A 207 9.68 10.60 13.66
CA GLY A 207 8.41 11.28 13.89
C GLY A 207 8.45 12.42 14.91
N LYS A 208 9.64 12.93 15.27
CA LYS A 208 9.79 14.01 16.26
C LYS A 208 9.63 15.39 15.64
N THR A 209 10.19 15.61 14.45
CA THR A 209 10.04 16.84 13.68
C THR A 209 9.59 16.53 12.27
N TRP A 210 8.75 17.40 11.71
CA TRP A 210 8.07 17.16 10.44
C TRP A 210 8.22 18.33 9.48
N GLY A 211 8.61 18.01 8.25
CA GLY A 211 8.47 18.86 7.08
C GLY A 211 7.23 18.45 6.27
N ILE A 212 6.80 19.33 5.37
CA ILE A 212 5.66 19.08 4.49
C ILE A 212 5.90 19.71 3.12
N ALA A 213 5.52 19.00 2.06
CA ALA A 213 5.64 19.51 0.68
C ALA A 213 4.44 19.10 -0.19
N PRO A 214 3.98 19.99 -1.08
CA PRO A 214 2.95 19.65 -2.06
C PRO A 214 3.49 18.66 -3.10
N THR A 215 2.57 17.90 -3.69
CA THR A 215 2.82 16.99 -4.82
C THR A 215 2.00 17.44 -6.03
N PRO A 216 2.36 17.01 -7.26
CA PRO A 216 1.53 17.23 -8.44
C PRO A 216 0.39 16.21 -8.58
N LEU A 217 0.07 15.42 -7.54
CA LEU A 217 -1.03 14.47 -7.59
C LEU A 217 -2.39 15.19 -7.57
N ALA A 218 -3.42 14.48 -8.05
CA ALA A 218 -4.78 14.97 -8.11
C ALA A 218 -5.28 15.42 -6.73
N THR A 219 -6.10 16.47 -6.71
CA THR A 219 -6.63 17.10 -5.50
C THR A 219 -8.16 17.14 -5.53
N GLY A 220 -8.77 17.50 -4.40
CA GLY A 220 -10.20 17.56 -4.20
C GLY A 220 -10.77 16.29 -3.57
N GLU A 221 -12.09 16.18 -3.60
CA GLU A 221 -12.80 15.10 -2.93
C GLU A 221 -12.42 13.73 -3.51
N GLY A 222 -11.92 12.85 -2.63
CA GLY A 222 -11.49 11.50 -2.99
C GLY A 222 -10.15 11.42 -3.73
N ALA A 223 -9.39 12.52 -3.81
CA ALA A 223 -8.12 12.58 -4.51
C ALA A 223 -6.93 12.94 -3.62
N GLY A 224 -5.77 12.34 -3.90
CA GLY A 224 -4.53 12.65 -3.20
C GLY A 224 -3.46 11.56 -3.34
N VAL A 225 -2.59 11.49 -2.34
CA VAL A 225 -1.50 10.51 -2.24
C VAL A 225 -1.98 9.27 -1.50
N PHE A 226 -2.10 8.14 -2.20
CA PHE A 226 -2.63 6.89 -1.62
C PHE A 226 -1.53 5.92 -1.21
N SER A 227 -0.38 5.96 -1.89
CA SER A 227 0.69 5.03 -1.61
C SER A 227 2.04 5.66 -1.83
N LEU A 228 2.98 5.38 -0.93
CA LEU A 228 4.34 5.87 -0.94
C LEU A 228 5.32 4.70 -0.88
N TYR A 229 6.38 4.78 -1.66
CA TYR A 229 7.51 3.86 -1.52
C TYR A 229 8.83 4.59 -1.70
N PHE A 230 9.73 4.42 -0.73
CA PHE A 230 11.07 5.02 -0.73
C PHE A 230 12.12 3.91 -0.76
N TRP A 231 13.02 3.95 -1.75
CA TRP A 231 14.14 3.00 -1.86
C TRP A 231 15.45 3.59 -1.31
N SER A 232 15.45 4.87 -0.95
CA SER A 232 16.51 5.53 -0.22
C SER A 232 15.94 6.62 0.70
N PRO A 233 16.75 7.22 1.58
CA PRO A 233 16.31 8.37 2.38
C PRO A 233 15.90 9.59 1.56
N MET A 234 16.22 9.62 0.25
CA MET A 234 16.01 10.75 -0.65
C MET A 234 15.09 10.42 -1.82
N ALA A 235 15.10 9.19 -2.32
CA ALA A 235 14.46 8.83 -3.57
C ALA A 235 13.25 7.93 -3.33
N GLY A 236 12.13 8.31 -3.90
CA GLY A 236 10.86 7.63 -3.72
C GLY A 236 9.83 7.99 -4.78
N VAL A 237 8.72 7.27 -4.71
CA VAL A 237 7.56 7.40 -5.58
C VAL A 237 6.31 7.56 -4.73
N ALA A 238 5.39 8.39 -5.21
CA ALA A 238 4.02 8.47 -4.75
C ALA A 238 3.10 8.00 -5.88
N VAL A 239 2.11 7.18 -5.57
CA VAL A 239 0.97 6.93 -6.47
C VAL A 239 -0.35 7.28 -5.78
N GLY A 240 -1.35 7.55 -6.59
CA GLY A 240 -2.67 7.96 -6.13
C GLY A 240 -3.57 8.31 -7.30
N GLY A 241 -4.18 9.49 -7.24
CA GLY A 241 -5.22 9.91 -8.18
C GLY A 241 -6.54 10.13 -7.45
N ASN A 242 -7.67 9.89 -8.10
CA ASN A 242 -9.00 10.01 -7.49
C ASN A 242 -9.75 8.67 -7.53
N TYR A 243 -10.05 8.08 -6.36
CA TYR A 243 -10.73 6.78 -6.31
C TYR A 243 -12.19 6.82 -6.80
N LYS A 244 -12.81 8.01 -6.85
CA LYS A 244 -14.15 8.22 -7.42
C LYS A 244 -14.13 8.32 -8.94
N GLN A 245 -12.95 8.53 -9.54
CA GLN A 245 -12.74 8.62 -10.98
C GLN A 245 -11.57 7.72 -11.39
N PRO A 246 -11.67 6.40 -11.20
CA PRO A 246 -10.51 5.52 -11.20
C PRO A 246 -9.84 5.34 -12.58
N GLU A 247 -10.52 5.71 -13.67
CA GLU A 247 -10.00 5.71 -15.04
C GLU A 247 -9.18 6.96 -15.38
N VAL A 248 -9.17 7.99 -14.53
CA VAL A 248 -8.40 9.21 -14.78
C VAL A 248 -6.90 8.93 -14.55
N ALA A 249 -6.12 9.07 -15.62
CA ALA A 249 -4.69 8.79 -15.65
C ALA A 249 -3.78 10.03 -15.42
N THR A 250 -4.35 11.15 -14.97
CA THR A 250 -3.62 12.38 -14.67
C THR A 250 -3.47 12.58 -13.16
N GLY A 251 -2.32 13.11 -12.72
CA GLY A 251 -2.07 13.37 -11.30
C GLY A 251 -2.08 12.09 -10.43
N ASN A 252 -1.68 10.95 -10.97
CA ASN A 252 -1.76 9.64 -10.31
C ASN A 252 -0.39 9.08 -9.92
N ALA A 253 0.71 9.76 -10.25
CA ALA A 253 2.06 9.39 -9.83
C ALA A 253 2.99 10.60 -9.77
N ALA A 254 3.95 10.56 -8.86
CA ALA A 254 5.05 11.53 -8.78
C ALA A 254 6.32 10.89 -8.20
N LEU A 255 7.46 11.46 -8.55
CA LEU A 255 8.78 11.02 -8.10
C LEU A 255 9.45 12.14 -7.29
N THR A 256 10.28 11.75 -6.33
CA THR A 256 11.16 12.67 -5.62
C THR A 256 12.58 12.13 -5.56
N LEU A 257 13.54 13.06 -5.52
CA LEU A 257 14.97 12.79 -5.27
C LEU A 257 15.49 13.61 -4.08
N ASP A 258 14.61 14.26 -3.32
CA ASP A 258 14.95 15.14 -2.19
C ASP A 258 14.19 14.81 -0.90
N ALA A 259 13.82 13.53 -0.74
CA ALA A 259 13.00 12.99 0.33
C ALA A 259 11.57 13.54 0.35
N GLY A 260 11.10 14.10 -0.77
CA GLY A 260 9.81 14.78 -0.85
C GLY A 260 9.79 16.10 -0.09
N LYS A 261 10.95 16.75 0.11
CA LYS A 261 11.04 17.98 0.92
C LYS A 261 10.67 19.24 0.17
N ARG A 262 10.97 19.31 -1.13
CA ARG A 262 10.71 20.51 -1.94
C ARG A 262 10.15 20.19 -3.31
N LYS A 263 10.62 19.11 -3.94
CA LYS A 263 10.30 18.82 -5.33
C LYS A 263 9.76 17.40 -5.52
N TRP A 264 8.57 17.36 -6.10
CA TRP A 264 7.97 16.19 -6.71
C TRP A 264 7.84 16.45 -8.22
N THR A 265 8.19 15.46 -9.04
CA THR A 265 8.11 15.54 -10.51
C THR A 265 7.14 14.50 -11.06
N VAL A 266 6.33 14.91 -12.03
CA VAL A 266 5.46 14.00 -12.79
C VAL A 266 6.34 13.04 -13.61
N PRO A 267 5.98 11.75 -13.72
CA PRO A 267 6.68 10.82 -14.60
C PRO A 267 6.57 11.22 -16.08
N GLU A 268 7.49 10.71 -16.90
CA GLU A 268 7.46 10.90 -18.37
C GLU A 268 6.24 10.18 -18.98
N LYS A 269 5.87 9.03 -18.42
CA LYS A 269 4.64 8.30 -18.74
C LYS A 269 4.03 7.74 -17.47
N ALA A 270 2.84 8.21 -17.10
CA ALA A 270 2.16 7.86 -15.87
C ALA A 270 1.41 6.50 -15.96
N PRO A 271 1.01 5.90 -14.81
CA PRO A 271 0.13 4.73 -14.79
C PRO A 271 -1.21 4.97 -15.50
N GLY A 272 -1.89 3.90 -15.91
CA GLY A 272 -3.14 3.99 -16.69
C GLY A 272 -4.38 4.52 -15.95
N GLY A 273 -4.31 4.82 -14.66
CA GLY A 273 -5.45 5.31 -13.87
C GLY A 273 -5.09 5.51 -12.39
N TYR A 274 -6.09 5.61 -11.53
CA TYR A 274 -5.90 5.63 -10.08
C TYR A 274 -5.20 4.34 -9.61
N ARG A 275 -4.13 4.49 -8.83
CA ARG A 275 -3.43 3.36 -8.19
C ARG A 275 -3.44 3.52 -6.69
N SER A 276 -3.97 2.52 -6.01
CA SER A 276 -4.14 2.49 -4.56
C SER A 276 -2.88 2.04 -3.82
N CYS A 277 -1.96 1.36 -4.51
CA CYS A 277 -0.77 0.79 -3.89
C CYS A 277 0.40 0.71 -4.89
N VAL A 278 1.62 0.94 -4.43
CA VAL A 278 2.87 0.68 -5.17
C VAL A 278 3.86 -0.11 -4.31
N ALA A 279 4.56 -1.08 -4.91
CA ALA A 279 5.58 -1.88 -4.24
C ALA A 279 6.81 -2.09 -5.13
N PRO A 280 8.02 -2.27 -4.54
CA PRO A 280 9.21 -2.59 -5.31
C PRO A 280 9.21 -4.04 -5.77
N LEU A 281 9.84 -4.30 -6.91
CA LEU A 281 10.09 -5.64 -7.41
C LEU A 281 11.54 -5.71 -7.90
N THR A 282 12.30 -6.74 -7.55
CA THR A 282 13.67 -6.93 -8.03
C THR A 282 13.69 -7.95 -9.15
N ARG A 283 14.12 -7.53 -10.33
CA ARG A 283 14.26 -8.37 -11.52
C ARG A 283 15.55 -8.05 -12.23
N GLU A 284 16.29 -9.09 -12.61
CA GLU A 284 17.56 -8.93 -13.34
C GLU A 284 18.55 -7.98 -12.63
N ARG A 285 18.57 -8.03 -11.29
CA ARG A 285 19.34 -7.13 -10.41
C ARG A 285 19.00 -5.64 -10.54
N LYS A 286 17.85 -5.32 -11.14
CA LYS A 286 17.28 -3.98 -11.24
C LYS A 286 16.04 -3.87 -10.37
N MET A 287 15.82 -2.67 -9.83
CA MET A 287 14.58 -2.34 -9.14
C MET A 287 13.53 -1.91 -10.16
N TRP A 288 12.43 -2.64 -10.19
CA TRP A 288 11.18 -2.28 -10.84
C TRP A 288 10.17 -1.84 -9.77
N LEU A 289 9.07 -1.25 -10.21
CA LEU A 289 7.91 -0.94 -9.38
C LEU A 289 6.67 -1.59 -9.99
N VAL A 290 5.79 -2.09 -9.14
CA VAL A 290 4.46 -2.56 -9.54
C VAL A 290 3.45 -1.72 -8.79
N ALA A 291 2.51 -1.13 -9.52
CA ALA A 291 1.40 -0.39 -8.96
C ALA A 291 0.09 -1.11 -9.30
N VAL A 292 -0.84 -1.12 -8.36
CA VAL A 292 -2.16 -1.74 -8.53
C VAL A 292 -3.27 -0.76 -8.15
N GLY A 293 -4.44 -0.96 -8.75
CA GLY A 293 -5.67 -0.26 -8.43
C GLY A 293 -6.89 -1.02 -8.95
N PRO A 294 -8.09 -0.48 -8.76
CA PRO A 294 -9.33 -1.14 -9.17
C PRO A 294 -9.45 -1.35 -10.69
N THR A 295 -8.73 -0.56 -11.49
CA THR A 295 -8.76 -0.60 -12.96
C THR A 295 -7.60 -1.37 -13.58
N GLY A 296 -6.81 -2.06 -12.75
CA GLY A 296 -5.70 -2.90 -13.21
C GLY A 296 -4.39 -2.59 -12.51
N SER A 297 -3.30 -2.97 -13.16
CA SER A 297 -1.93 -2.85 -12.66
C SER A 297 -0.98 -2.36 -13.73
N ASP A 298 0.09 -1.70 -13.29
CA ASP A 298 1.15 -1.16 -14.14
C ASP A 298 2.51 -1.54 -13.56
N VAL A 299 3.51 -1.63 -14.43
CA VAL A 299 4.91 -1.86 -14.08
C VAL A 299 5.77 -0.70 -14.56
N SER A 300 6.76 -0.32 -13.77
CA SER A 300 7.84 0.56 -14.19
C SER A 300 9.18 -0.14 -14.00
N LYS A 301 10.01 -0.11 -15.04
CA LYS A 301 11.34 -0.75 -15.06
C LYS A 301 12.49 0.26 -14.86
N ASP A 302 12.15 1.52 -14.63
CA ASP A 302 13.06 2.67 -14.60
C ASP A 302 12.82 3.59 -13.38
N ALA A 303 12.48 2.97 -12.24
CA ALA A 303 12.21 3.65 -10.97
C ALA A 303 11.05 4.68 -11.04
N GLY A 304 10.01 4.34 -11.80
CA GLY A 304 8.74 5.07 -11.85
C GLY A 304 8.70 6.21 -12.87
N ARG A 305 9.72 6.35 -13.73
CA ARG A 305 9.76 7.40 -14.77
C ARG A 305 8.82 7.10 -15.92
N THR A 306 8.73 5.84 -16.32
CA THR A 306 7.76 5.36 -17.31
C THR A 306 7.01 4.14 -16.78
N TRP A 307 5.71 4.10 -17.04
CA TRP A 307 4.81 3.03 -16.64
C TRP A 307 4.18 2.33 -17.85
N GLU A 308 4.01 1.02 -17.75
CA GLU A 308 3.40 0.16 -18.76
C GLU A 308 2.28 -0.67 -18.13
N PRO A 309 1.12 -0.85 -18.80
CA PRO A 309 0.09 -1.75 -18.31
C PRO A 309 0.63 -3.19 -18.15
N LEU A 310 0.25 -3.82 -17.04
CA LEU A 310 0.61 -5.20 -16.70
C LEU A 310 -0.59 -6.12 -16.92
N ASP A 311 -1.70 -5.88 -16.22
CA ASP A 311 -2.89 -6.72 -16.23
C ASP A 311 -4.13 -5.89 -15.84
N PRO A 312 -5.30 -6.10 -16.47
CA PRO A 312 -6.53 -5.35 -16.19
C PRO A 312 -7.23 -5.75 -14.86
N THR A 313 -6.79 -6.81 -14.20
CA THR A 313 -7.38 -7.29 -12.93
C THR A 313 -7.22 -6.26 -11.82
N GLY A 314 -8.34 -5.87 -11.21
CA GLY A 314 -8.37 -4.91 -10.13
C GLY A 314 -7.90 -5.47 -8.78
N PHE A 315 -7.01 -4.74 -8.10
CA PHE A 315 -6.55 -5.02 -6.74
C PHE A 315 -6.56 -3.75 -5.88
N HIS A 316 -6.60 -3.93 -4.56
CA HIS A 316 -6.52 -2.84 -3.56
C HIS A 316 -5.11 -2.64 -3.03
N ALA A 317 -4.31 -3.71 -2.96
CA ALA A 317 -2.98 -3.66 -2.37
C ALA A 317 -2.05 -4.67 -3.05
N VAL A 318 -0.75 -4.35 -3.03
CA VAL A 318 0.33 -5.23 -3.48
C VAL A 318 1.49 -5.14 -2.49
N SER A 319 2.11 -6.27 -2.16
CA SER A 319 3.28 -6.32 -1.28
C SER A 319 4.33 -7.27 -1.83
N THR A 320 5.59 -6.93 -1.60
CA THR A 320 6.74 -7.76 -1.94
C THR A 320 7.62 -7.97 -0.71
N PRO A 321 8.30 -9.13 -0.60
CA PRO A 321 9.18 -9.40 0.53
C PRO A 321 10.25 -8.32 0.70
N PRO A 322 10.47 -7.77 1.91
CA PRO A 322 11.36 -6.63 2.10
C PRO A 322 12.80 -6.89 1.64
N ARG A 323 13.25 -8.15 1.70
CA ARG A 323 14.60 -8.59 1.30
C ARG A 323 14.69 -9.06 -0.15
N ALA A 324 13.99 -10.14 -0.50
CA ALA A 324 14.15 -10.79 -1.81
C ALA A 324 13.49 -9.98 -2.94
N ARG A 325 12.30 -9.42 -2.68
CA ARG A 325 11.50 -8.62 -3.63
C ARG A 325 11.30 -9.29 -4.99
N ASP A 326 11.43 -10.61 -5.07
CA ASP A 326 11.38 -11.41 -6.30
C ASP A 326 9.99 -11.98 -6.60
N THR A 327 9.07 -11.77 -5.65
CA THR A 327 7.67 -12.20 -5.67
C THR A 327 6.81 -11.02 -5.24
N ALA A 328 5.57 -10.95 -5.75
CA ALA A 328 4.56 -10.02 -5.27
C ALA A 328 3.24 -10.75 -4.98
N TRP A 329 2.55 -10.30 -3.93
CA TRP A 329 1.21 -10.72 -3.57
C TRP A 329 0.26 -9.54 -3.69
N ALA A 330 -0.89 -9.73 -4.33
CA ALA A 330 -1.91 -8.69 -4.45
C ALA A 330 -3.25 -9.18 -3.91
N VAL A 331 -4.05 -8.26 -3.35
CA VAL A 331 -5.35 -8.57 -2.75
C VAL A 331 -6.44 -7.60 -3.21
N GLY A 332 -7.69 -8.02 -3.21
CA GLY A 332 -8.78 -7.21 -3.76
C GLY A 332 -10.19 -7.62 -3.33
N GLU A 333 -11.16 -7.21 -4.16
CA GLU A 333 -12.59 -7.51 -4.01
C GLU A 333 -12.85 -9.03 -3.95
N GLU A 334 -13.97 -9.43 -3.32
CA GLU A 334 -14.47 -10.82 -3.35
C GLU A 334 -13.46 -11.88 -2.87
N GLY A 335 -12.61 -11.54 -1.89
CA GLY A 335 -11.59 -12.44 -1.36
C GLY A 335 -10.42 -12.67 -2.32
N ARG A 336 -10.27 -11.85 -3.37
CA ARG A 336 -9.22 -12.01 -4.36
C ARG A 336 -7.85 -11.93 -3.73
N ILE A 337 -7.04 -12.95 -4.01
CA ILE A 337 -5.59 -12.98 -3.79
C ILE A 337 -4.95 -13.45 -5.09
N ALA A 338 -3.85 -12.83 -5.48
CA ALA A 338 -3.02 -13.30 -6.59
C ALA A 338 -1.53 -13.20 -6.25
N LYS A 339 -0.75 -14.08 -6.88
CA LYS A 339 0.71 -14.04 -6.86
C LYS A 339 1.22 -13.59 -8.22
N LEU A 340 2.15 -12.65 -8.27
CA LEU A 340 2.80 -12.27 -9.52
C LEU A 340 3.75 -13.38 -9.97
N VAL A 341 3.59 -13.86 -11.19
CA VAL A 341 4.45 -14.86 -11.81
C VAL A 341 5.04 -14.35 -13.12
N PHE A 342 6.21 -14.87 -13.46
CA PHE A 342 6.95 -14.50 -14.66
C PHE A 342 6.88 -15.61 -15.68
N ALA A 343 6.75 -15.27 -16.97
CA ALA A 343 6.92 -16.24 -18.03
C ALA A 343 8.34 -16.84 -17.94
N SER A 344 8.45 -18.16 -18.02
CA SER A 344 9.75 -18.82 -18.15
C SER A 344 10.38 -18.42 -19.48
N ALA A 345 11.66 -18.02 -19.48
CA ALA A 345 12.40 -17.88 -20.73
C ALA A 345 12.27 -19.18 -21.54
N ALA A 346 11.86 -19.10 -22.81
CA ALA A 346 11.84 -20.26 -23.67
C ALA A 346 13.25 -20.89 -23.68
N PRO A 347 13.39 -22.22 -23.58
CA PRO A 347 14.69 -22.85 -23.72
C PRO A 347 15.26 -22.46 -25.08
N ALA A 348 16.53 -22.05 -25.11
CA ALA A 348 17.22 -21.74 -26.36
C ALA A 348 17.05 -22.92 -27.33
N PRO A 349 16.75 -22.67 -28.62
CA PRO A 349 16.66 -23.75 -29.59
C PRO A 349 17.96 -24.53 -29.55
N LYS A 350 17.88 -25.85 -29.36
CA LYS A 350 19.04 -26.72 -29.51
C LYS A 350 19.58 -26.47 -30.91
N GLN A 351 20.84 -26.03 -31.01
CA GLN A 351 21.50 -25.94 -32.31
C GLN A 351 21.50 -27.33 -32.94
N PRO A 352 21.19 -27.43 -34.25
CA PRO A 352 21.02 -28.70 -34.94
C PRO A 352 22.28 -29.56 -34.97
#